data_AF-A0A9D5N5J9-F1
#
_entry.id   AF-A0A9D5N5J9-F1
#
_cell.length_a   1.000
_cell.length_b   1.000
_cell.length_c   1.000
_cell.angle_alpha   90.00
_cell.angle_beta   90.00
_cell.angle_gamma   90.00
#
_symmetry.space_group_name_H-M   'P 1'
#
loop_
_entity.id
_entity.type
_entity.pdbx_description
1 polymer ?
#
loop_
_entity_poly.entity_id
_entity_poly.type
_entity_poly.pdbx_seq_one_letter_code
_entity_poly.pdbx_strand_id
1 'polypeptide(L)'
;MSIPMALADFIPVVLFLIASFTLMHDLYHMMSKGAFALFAAGMIVILTAGFYKASWKLLYAMNICDFTALNQSFFPMQSTGFMLGGIGMAGLMFFRQKRTIMTAVPAVFGGTMIFVFFTIIGTALIWGGMADISAKMKKKNCMILFLVSFVCMLGMGYLSSKDFTNPMFNWIGEFVNIAGMSLFLCGVKLLNKAGLETFEMH
;
A
#
# COMPACT_ATOMS: atom_id res chain seq x y z
N MET A 1 -20.06 10.02 -12.12
CA MET A 1 -19.39 9.83 -10.82
C MET A 1 -19.95 10.86 -9.86
N SER A 2 -20.26 10.50 -8.60
CA SER A 2 -20.86 11.44 -7.64
C SER A 2 -19.81 12.01 -6.68
N ILE A 3 -20.02 13.25 -6.19
CA ILE A 3 -19.12 13.92 -5.24
C ILE A 3 -18.88 13.10 -3.95
N PRO A 4 -19.90 12.47 -3.32
CA PRO A 4 -19.67 11.64 -2.14
C PRO A 4 -18.75 10.44 -2.39
N MET A 5 -18.80 9.87 -3.61
CA MET A 5 -17.95 8.74 -3.98
C MET A 5 -16.49 9.18 -4.14
N ALA A 6 -16.24 10.35 -4.74
CA ALA A 6 -14.89 10.91 -4.82
C ALA A 6 -14.31 11.27 -3.44
N LEU A 7 -15.16 11.68 -2.49
CA LEU A 7 -14.73 11.91 -1.10
C LEU A 7 -14.43 10.60 -0.36
N ALA A 8 -15.17 9.52 -0.64
CA ALA A 8 -14.93 8.21 -0.04
C ALA A 8 -13.55 7.65 -0.37
N ASP A 9 -13.01 7.94 -1.57
CA ASP A 9 -11.64 7.58 -1.97
C ASP A 9 -10.54 8.17 -1.08
N PHE A 10 -10.79 9.29 -0.39
CA PHE A 10 -9.80 9.85 0.54
C PHE A 10 -9.67 9.03 1.83
N ILE A 11 -10.72 8.31 2.23
CA ILE A 11 -10.72 7.49 3.44
C ILE A 11 -9.59 6.44 3.40
N PRO A 12 -9.47 5.56 2.39
CA PRO A 12 -8.38 4.58 2.32
C PRO A 12 -7.01 5.25 2.22
N VAL A 13 -6.88 6.41 1.58
CA VAL A 13 -5.62 7.17 1.51
C VAL A 13 -5.18 7.62 2.92
N VAL A 14 -6.10 8.16 3.72
CA VAL A 14 -5.82 8.60 5.10
C VAL A 14 -5.51 7.39 6.00
N LEU A 15 -6.25 6.29 5.87
CA LEU A 15 -5.97 5.06 6.62
C LEU A 15 -4.57 4.51 6.30
N PHE A 16 -4.22 4.47 5.02
CA PHE A 16 -2.89 4.05 4.57
C PHE A 16 -1.79 5.02 5.02
N LEU A 17 -2.07 6.33 5.09
CA LEU A 17 -1.16 7.33 5.62
C LEU A 17 -0.81 7.03 7.08
N ILE A 18 -1.82 6.86 7.93
CA ILE A 18 -1.59 6.58 9.36
C ILE A 18 -0.84 5.25 9.53
N ALA A 19 -1.21 4.22 8.76
CA ALA A 19 -0.56 2.91 8.83
C ALA A 19 0.91 2.99 8.39
N SER A 20 1.19 3.66 7.27
CA SER A 20 2.53 3.76 6.70
C SER A 20 3.50 4.55 7.57
N PHE A 21 3.09 5.68 8.15
CA PHE A 21 3.91 6.42 9.11
C PHE A 21 4.18 5.62 10.38
N THR A 22 3.18 4.89 10.88
CA THR A 22 3.36 4.00 12.03
C THR A 22 4.37 2.89 11.71
N LEU A 23 4.29 2.27 10.53
CA LEU A 23 5.25 1.23 10.10
C LEU A 23 6.66 1.78 9.86
N MET A 24 6.78 2.96 9.26
CA MET A 24 8.08 3.60 9.06
C MET A 24 8.75 3.89 10.41
N HIS A 25 7.99 4.27 11.42
CA HIS A 25 8.51 4.42 12.78
C HIS A 25 8.94 3.06 13.37
N ASP A 26 8.02 2.08 13.38
CA ASP A 26 8.22 0.82 14.09
C ASP A 26 9.25 -0.11 13.45
N LEU A 27 9.50 0.00 12.15
CA LEU A 27 10.49 -0.83 11.45
C LEU A 27 11.86 -0.15 11.33
N TYR A 28 11.99 1.11 11.74
CA TYR A 28 13.21 1.89 11.52
C TYR A 28 14.44 1.26 12.17
N HIS A 29 14.34 0.77 13.41
CA HIS A 29 15.47 0.16 14.14
C HIS A 29 15.84 -1.22 13.59
N MET A 30 14.89 -1.92 12.95
CA MET A 30 15.08 -3.25 12.40
C MET A 30 15.68 -3.24 10.99
N MET A 31 15.59 -2.11 10.28
CA MET A 31 15.98 -1.99 8.89
C MET A 31 17.34 -1.32 8.72
N SER A 32 18.15 -1.82 7.78
CA SER A 32 19.32 -1.08 7.30
C SER A 32 18.88 0.20 6.58
N LYS A 33 19.76 1.20 6.55
CA LYS A 33 19.47 2.51 5.92
C LYS A 33 18.97 2.40 4.48
N GLY A 34 19.51 1.46 3.69
CA GLY A 34 19.07 1.22 2.32
C GLY A 34 17.68 0.57 2.24
N ALA A 35 17.44 -0.48 3.03
CA ALA A 35 16.15 -1.15 3.06
C ALA A 35 15.04 -0.19 3.56
N PHE A 36 15.34 0.59 4.60
CA PHE A 36 14.43 1.61 5.11
C PHE A 36 14.15 2.70 4.08
N ALA A 37 15.17 3.20 3.37
CA ALA A 37 14.97 4.21 2.34
C ALA A 37 14.06 3.72 1.20
N LEU A 38 14.24 2.48 0.74
CA LEU A 38 13.37 1.87 -0.27
C LEU A 38 11.94 1.67 0.26
N PHE A 39 11.81 1.22 1.51
CA PHE A 39 10.51 1.05 2.15
C PHE A 39 9.77 2.38 2.26
N ALA A 40 10.40 3.39 2.88
CA ALA A 40 9.83 4.72 3.07
C ALA A 40 9.50 5.41 1.73
N ALA A 41 10.41 5.36 0.76
CA ALA A 41 10.16 5.88 -0.58
C ALA A 41 8.95 5.17 -1.23
N GLY A 42 8.86 3.85 -1.13
CA GLY A 42 7.73 3.08 -1.61
C GLY A 42 6.40 3.54 -1.01
N MET A 43 6.34 3.65 0.33
CA MET A 43 5.13 4.10 1.03
C MET A 43 4.71 5.52 0.63
N ILE A 44 5.67 6.46 0.51
CA ILE A 44 5.41 7.84 0.10
C ILE A 44 4.88 7.90 -1.34
N VAL A 45 5.44 7.10 -2.24
CA VAL A 45 4.99 7.06 -3.64
C VAL A 45 3.57 6.48 -3.75
N ILE A 46 3.25 5.41 -3.00
CA ILE A 46 1.87 4.87 -2.94
C ILE A 46 0.89 5.92 -2.42
N LEU A 47 1.25 6.64 -1.35
CA LEU A 47 0.43 7.72 -0.79
C LEU A 47 0.16 8.83 -1.80
N THR A 48 1.22 9.27 -2.49
CA THR A 48 1.12 10.32 -3.50
C THR A 48 0.23 9.89 -4.66
N ALA A 49 0.38 8.65 -5.12
CA ALA A 49 -0.49 8.08 -6.15
C ALA A 49 -1.97 8.07 -5.70
N GLY A 50 -2.26 7.57 -4.49
CA GLY A 50 -3.61 7.56 -3.93
C GLY A 50 -4.23 8.95 -3.85
N PHE A 51 -3.45 9.94 -3.40
CA PHE A 51 -3.89 11.33 -3.32
C PHE A 51 -4.18 11.93 -4.72
N TYR A 52 -3.34 11.64 -5.72
CA TYR A 52 -3.57 12.10 -7.10
C TYR A 52 -4.85 11.50 -7.69
N LYS A 53 -5.12 10.21 -7.47
CA LYS A 53 -6.34 9.57 -7.95
C LYS A 53 -7.60 10.13 -7.28
N ALA A 54 -7.58 10.30 -5.96
CA ALA A 54 -8.71 10.87 -5.22
C ALA A 54 -8.97 12.33 -5.64
N SER A 55 -7.90 13.12 -5.82
CA SER A 55 -8.00 14.50 -6.30
C SER A 55 -8.56 14.59 -7.72
N TRP A 56 -8.12 13.73 -8.65
CA TRP A 56 -8.68 13.66 -10.00
C TRP A 56 -10.16 13.30 -9.99
N LYS A 57 -10.55 12.27 -9.24
CA LYS A 57 -11.96 11.85 -9.07
C LYS A 57 -12.84 12.99 -8.56
N LEU A 58 -12.33 13.79 -7.61
CA LEU A 58 -13.03 14.95 -7.08
C LEU A 58 -13.18 16.06 -8.14
N LEU A 59 -12.11 16.42 -8.85
CA LEU A 59 -12.13 17.42 -9.92
C LEU A 59 -13.05 17.02 -11.07
N TYR A 60 -13.05 15.74 -11.42
CA TYR A 60 -13.94 15.17 -12.43
C TYR A 60 -15.41 15.21 -11.97
N ALA A 61 -15.70 14.87 -10.71
CA ALA A 61 -17.06 14.93 -10.15
C ALA A 61 -17.61 16.36 -10.05
N MET A 62 -16.75 17.37 -9.92
CA MET A 62 -17.13 18.79 -9.88
C MET A 62 -17.27 19.43 -11.27
N ASN A 63 -17.09 18.67 -12.37
CA ASN A 63 -17.12 19.18 -13.75
C ASN A 63 -16.13 20.34 -14.04
N ILE A 64 -15.03 20.46 -13.28
CA ILE A 64 -14.09 21.57 -13.45
C ILE A 64 -13.15 21.30 -14.63
N CYS A 65 -12.48 20.13 -14.67
CA CYS A 65 -11.58 19.68 -15.76
C CYS A 65 -11.26 18.18 -15.62
N ASP A 66 -11.16 17.46 -16.75
CA ASP A 66 -10.61 16.10 -16.78
C ASP A 66 -9.09 16.14 -17.01
N PHE A 67 -8.32 16.11 -15.91
CA PHE A 67 -6.86 15.98 -15.98
C PHE A 67 -6.46 14.53 -16.20
N THR A 68 -6.54 14.05 -17.45
CA THR A 68 -6.24 12.66 -17.81
C THR A 68 -4.83 12.21 -17.38
N ALA A 69 -3.86 13.13 -17.35
CA ALA A 69 -2.51 12.88 -16.88
C ALA A 69 -2.46 12.44 -15.40
N LEU A 70 -3.29 13.01 -14.53
CA LEU A 70 -3.37 12.62 -13.12
C LEU A 70 -3.87 11.17 -12.99
N ASN A 71 -4.92 10.81 -13.74
CA ASN A 71 -5.45 9.46 -13.74
C ASN A 71 -4.45 8.43 -14.31
N GLN A 72 -3.75 8.78 -15.40
CA GLN A 72 -2.76 7.90 -16.03
C GLN A 72 -1.50 7.71 -15.18
N SER A 73 -1.12 8.72 -14.38
CA SER A 73 0.05 8.64 -13.50
C SER A 73 -0.15 7.72 -12.28
N PHE A 74 -1.41 7.49 -11.88
CA PHE A 74 -1.74 6.70 -10.69
C PHE A 74 -1.13 5.31 -10.73
N PHE A 75 -1.35 4.58 -11.83
CA PHE A 75 -1.02 3.17 -11.90
C PHE A 75 0.51 2.92 -11.93
N PRO A 76 1.30 3.63 -12.74
CA PRO A 76 2.76 3.57 -12.66
C PRO A 76 3.29 3.93 -11.27
N MET A 77 2.83 5.04 -10.68
CA MET A 77 3.30 5.48 -9.36
C MET A 77 2.96 4.46 -8.27
N GLN A 78 1.70 4.03 -8.19
CA GLN A 78 1.26 3.05 -7.21
C GLN A 78 2.07 1.76 -7.31
N SER A 79 2.26 1.26 -8.53
CA SER A 79 2.98 0.03 -8.80
C SER A 79 4.46 0.12 -8.42
N THR A 80 5.14 1.19 -8.83
CA THR A 80 6.52 1.46 -8.42
C THR A 80 6.64 1.58 -6.91
N GLY A 81 5.70 2.26 -6.26
CA GLY A 81 5.68 2.41 -4.81
C GLY A 81 5.54 1.07 -4.08
N PHE A 82 4.62 0.20 -4.51
CA PHE A 82 4.50 -1.15 -3.95
C PHE A 82 5.75 -1.98 -4.18
N MET A 83 6.38 -1.89 -5.34
CA MET A 83 7.61 -2.62 -5.63
C MET A 83 8.76 -2.18 -4.73
N LEU A 84 8.99 -0.86 -4.60
CA LEU A 84 10.03 -0.30 -3.74
C LEU A 84 9.79 -0.68 -2.27
N GLY A 85 8.55 -0.54 -1.81
CA GLY A 85 8.12 -0.95 -0.47
C GLY A 85 8.33 -2.44 -0.22
N GLY A 86 7.97 -3.27 -1.20
CA GLY A 86 8.14 -4.71 -1.18
C GLY A 86 9.61 -5.13 -1.13
N ILE A 87 10.48 -4.50 -1.94
CA ILE A 87 11.92 -4.76 -1.90
C ILE A 87 12.52 -4.36 -0.54
N GLY A 88 12.10 -3.22 0.02
CA GLY A 88 12.50 -2.82 1.38
C GLY A 88 12.11 -3.87 2.42
N MET A 89 10.87 -4.36 2.36
CA MET A 89 10.38 -5.41 3.26
C MET A 89 11.08 -6.76 3.03
N ALA A 90 11.32 -7.16 1.79
CA ALA A 90 12.07 -8.37 1.46
C ALA A 90 13.52 -8.29 1.99
N GLY A 91 14.13 -7.10 1.90
CA GLY A 91 15.42 -6.80 2.51
C GLY A 91 15.44 -7.09 4.01
N LEU A 92 14.34 -6.76 4.70
CA LEU A 92 14.15 -7.07 6.11
C LEU A 92 13.96 -8.55 6.42
N MET A 93 13.27 -9.29 5.56
CA MET A 93 12.98 -10.70 5.80
C MET A 93 14.13 -11.65 5.45
N PHE A 94 14.84 -11.40 4.35
CA PHE A 94 15.73 -12.38 3.73
C PHE A 94 17.22 -12.06 3.87
N PHE A 95 17.59 -10.81 4.14
CA PHE A 95 18.99 -10.40 4.20
C PHE A 95 19.40 -9.96 5.59
N ARG A 96 20.61 -10.36 6.03
CA ARG A 96 21.21 -9.81 7.26
C ARG A 96 21.45 -8.32 7.05
N GLN A 97 20.80 -7.51 7.87
CA GLN A 97 20.83 -6.05 7.84
C GLN A 97 22.22 -5.48 8.18
N LYS A 98 23.18 -5.61 7.26
CA LYS A 98 24.45 -4.85 7.27
C LYS A 98 24.26 -3.56 6.46
N ARG A 99 25.23 -2.65 6.48
CA ARG A 99 25.21 -1.39 5.70
C ARG A 99 25.13 -1.70 4.20
N THR A 100 23.94 -1.89 3.67
CA THR A 100 23.69 -2.05 2.24
C THR A 100 23.19 -0.71 1.70
N ILE A 101 23.98 -0.09 0.83
CA ILE A 101 23.61 1.12 0.11
C ILE A 101 22.96 0.65 -1.21
N MET A 102 21.64 0.49 -1.21
CA MET A 102 20.89 0.28 -2.45
C MET A 102 20.21 1.59 -2.84
N THR A 103 20.78 2.28 -3.82
CA THR A 103 20.13 3.34 -4.57
C THR A 103 19.42 2.70 -5.75
N ALA A 104 18.12 2.42 -5.61
CA ALA A 104 17.29 2.00 -6.74
C ALA A 104 16.61 3.24 -7.34
N VAL A 105 17.05 3.63 -8.54
CA VAL A 105 16.29 4.57 -9.38
C VAL A 105 15.17 3.76 -10.03
N PRO A 106 13.88 4.11 -9.83
CA PRO A 106 12.81 3.38 -10.49
C PRO A 106 12.87 3.65 -12.00
N ALA A 107 13.06 2.59 -12.78
CA ALA A 107 12.96 2.67 -14.23
C ALA A 107 11.49 2.86 -14.64
N VAL A 108 11.25 3.87 -15.47
CA VAL A 108 9.93 4.21 -16.00
C VAL A 108 9.63 3.25 -17.16
N PHE A 109 8.85 2.21 -16.91
CA PHE A 109 8.42 1.26 -17.94
C PHE A 109 7.05 1.65 -18.52
N GLY A 110 6.80 1.32 -19.80
CA GLY A 110 5.53 1.65 -20.47
C GLY A 110 4.48 0.53 -20.50
N GLY A 111 4.79 -0.66 -19.96
CA GLY A 111 3.94 -1.85 -20.08
C GLY A 111 2.95 -2.03 -18.93
N THR A 112 1.65 -2.07 -19.22
CA THR A 112 0.56 -2.24 -18.24
C THR A 112 0.64 -3.54 -17.43
N MET A 113 1.04 -4.66 -18.02
CA MET A 113 1.13 -5.94 -17.31
C MET A 113 2.29 -5.98 -16.30
N ILE A 114 3.44 -5.35 -16.62
CA ILE A 114 4.60 -5.29 -15.71
C ILE A 114 4.22 -4.57 -14.42
N PHE A 115 3.44 -3.49 -14.52
CA PHE A 115 2.95 -2.77 -13.37
C PHE A 115 1.96 -3.57 -12.51
N VAL A 116 1.10 -4.40 -13.13
CA VAL A 116 0.26 -5.33 -12.36
C VAL A 116 1.13 -6.30 -11.56
N PHE A 117 2.15 -6.91 -12.18
CA PHE A 117 3.07 -7.82 -11.50
C PHE A 117 3.79 -7.15 -10.33
N PHE A 118 4.31 -5.94 -10.53
CA PHE A 118 4.99 -5.15 -9.50
C PHE A 118 4.06 -4.83 -8.33
N THR A 119 2.80 -4.46 -8.61
CA THR A 119 1.80 -4.22 -7.57
C THR A 119 1.50 -5.49 -6.78
N ILE A 120 1.29 -6.63 -7.45
CA ILE A 120 0.97 -7.90 -6.78
C ILE A 120 2.14 -8.38 -5.91
N ILE A 121 3.34 -8.41 -6.46
CA ILE A 121 4.55 -8.84 -5.73
C ILE A 121 4.84 -7.89 -4.58
N GLY A 122 4.81 -6.58 -4.83
CA GLY A 122 5.04 -5.56 -3.81
C GLY A 122 4.04 -5.63 -2.67
N THR A 123 2.74 -5.79 -2.99
CA THR A 123 1.69 -5.98 -1.99
C THR A 123 1.90 -7.28 -1.21
N ALA A 124 2.23 -8.39 -1.87
CA ALA A 124 2.50 -9.66 -1.22
C ALA A 124 3.70 -9.58 -0.27
N LEU A 125 4.77 -8.87 -0.65
CA LEU A 125 5.94 -8.68 0.19
C LEU A 125 5.63 -7.81 1.41
N ILE A 126 4.90 -6.71 1.25
CA ILE A 126 4.55 -5.83 2.38
C ILE A 126 3.56 -6.53 3.32
N TRP A 127 2.43 -7.03 2.82
CA TRP A 127 1.41 -7.68 3.66
C TRP A 127 1.90 -9.03 4.20
N GLY A 128 2.61 -9.81 3.38
CA GLY A 128 3.22 -11.08 3.79
C GLY A 128 4.33 -10.87 4.82
N GLY A 129 5.15 -9.83 4.68
CA GLY A 129 6.16 -9.46 5.66
C GLY A 129 5.54 -9.05 7.00
N MET A 130 4.46 -8.27 6.98
CA MET A 130 3.72 -7.93 8.20
C MET A 130 3.07 -9.16 8.85
N ALA A 131 2.56 -10.11 8.05
CA ALA A 131 2.03 -11.37 8.54
C ALA A 131 3.12 -12.26 9.15
N ASP A 132 4.31 -12.34 8.53
CA ASP A 132 5.47 -13.08 9.04
C ASP A 132 5.97 -12.49 10.37
N ILE A 133 6.15 -11.17 10.44
CA ILE A 133 6.52 -10.48 11.69
C ILE A 133 5.47 -10.74 12.78
N SER A 134 4.18 -10.69 12.43
CA SER A 134 3.10 -11.03 13.37
C SER A 134 3.17 -12.47 13.87
N ALA A 135 3.53 -13.42 13.00
CA ALA A 135 3.72 -14.81 13.35
C ALA A 135 4.92 -14.98 14.29
N LYS A 136 6.04 -14.31 14.02
CA LYS A 136 7.24 -14.30 14.88
C LYS A 136 6.97 -13.70 16.27
N MET A 137 6.14 -12.65 16.34
CA MET A 137 5.66 -12.07 17.61
C MET A 137 4.54 -12.90 18.28
N LYS A 138 4.15 -14.06 17.71
CA LYS A 138 3.07 -14.93 18.18
C LYS A 138 1.70 -14.24 18.27
N LYS A 139 1.48 -13.15 17.52
CA LYS A 139 0.22 -12.39 17.48
C LYS A 139 -0.65 -12.87 16.31
N LYS A 140 -1.28 -14.04 16.49
CA LYS A 140 -2.15 -14.67 15.47
C LYS A 140 -3.27 -13.75 14.98
N ASN A 141 -3.84 -12.92 15.86
CA ASN A 141 -4.90 -11.97 15.48
C ASN A 141 -4.40 -10.93 14.47
N CYS A 142 -3.18 -10.41 14.63
CA CYS A 142 -2.59 -9.44 13.70
C CYS A 142 -2.31 -10.09 12.34
N MET A 143 -1.78 -11.32 12.36
CA MET A 143 -1.55 -12.10 11.14
C MET A 143 -2.83 -12.28 10.32
N ILE A 144 -3.94 -12.66 10.96
CA ILE A 144 -5.24 -12.83 10.28
C ILE A 144 -5.71 -11.50 9.67
N LEU A 145 -5.57 -10.38 10.40
CA LEU A 145 -5.94 -9.06 9.88
C LEU A 145 -5.16 -8.70 8.61
N PHE A 146 -3.85 -8.98 8.58
CA PHE A 146 -3.04 -8.75 7.38
C PHE A 146 -3.43 -9.68 6.23
N LEU A 147 -3.69 -10.96 6.49
CA LEU A 147 -4.11 -11.90 5.43
C LEU A 147 -5.47 -11.51 4.84
N VAL A 148 -6.45 -11.14 5.66
CA VAL A 148 -7.76 -10.70 5.18
C VAL A 148 -7.63 -9.38 4.41
N SER A 149 -6.84 -8.43 4.92
CA SER A 149 -6.55 -7.18 4.21
C SER A 149 -5.89 -7.42 2.85
N PHE A 150 -4.97 -8.38 2.76
CA PHE A 150 -4.33 -8.78 1.50
C PHE A 150 -5.34 -9.32 0.49
N VAL A 151 -6.26 -10.18 0.93
CA VAL A 151 -7.35 -10.69 0.08
C VAL A 151 -8.25 -9.55 -0.40
N CYS A 152 -8.59 -8.58 0.45
CA CYS A 152 -9.34 -7.38 0.03
C CYS A 152 -8.59 -6.58 -1.04
N MET A 153 -7.26 -6.42 -0.91
CA MET A 153 -6.43 -5.74 -1.90
C MET A 153 -6.40 -6.47 -3.25
N LEU A 154 -6.27 -7.79 -3.25
CA LEU A 154 -6.37 -8.59 -4.48
C LEU A 154 -7.78 -8.53 -5.09
N GLY A 155 -8.81 -8.58 -4.23
CA GLY A 155 -10.21 -8.45 -4.62
C GLY A 155 -10.50 -7.12 -5.32
N MET A 156 -9.87 -6.03 -4.87
CA MET A 156 -9.95 -4.75 -5.58
C MET A 156 -9.29 -4.82 -6.96
N GLY A 157 -8.14 -5.49 -7.10
CA GLY A 157 -7.52 -5.71 -8.42
C GLY A 157 -8.45 -6.42 -9.40
N TYR A 158 -9.17 -7.44 -8.93
CA TYR A 158 -10.20 -8.11 -9.72
C TYR A 158 -11.40 -7.20 -10.02
N LEU A 159 -11.93 -6.49 -9.01
CA LEU A 159 -13.03 -5.54 -9.20
C LEU A 159 -12.66 -4.47 -10.23
N SER A 160 -11.39 -4.02 -10.23
CA SER A 160 -10.84 -3.05 -11.19
C SER A 160 -10.92 -3.50 -12.66
N SER A 161 -11.11 -4.80 -12.92
CA SER A 161 -11.31 -5.36 -14.27
C SER A 161 -12.77 -5.37 -14.74
N LYS A 162 -13.72 -5.06 -13.85
CA LYS A 162 -15.15 -4.94 -14.16
C LYS A 162 -15.49 -3.54 -14.63
N ASP A 163 -16.67 -3.40 -15.21
CA ASP A 163 -17.13 -2.12 -15.76
C ASP A 163 -17.60 -1.17 -14.63
N PHE A 164 -16.80 -0.14 -14.35
CA PHE A 164 -17.09 0.89 -13.33
C PHE A 164 -18.08 1.96 -13.81
N THR A 165 -18.57 1.86 -15.04
CA THR A 165 -19.70 2.69 -15.49
C THR A 165 -20.96 2.40 -14.69
N ASN A 166 -21.10 1.17 -14.16
CA ASN A 166 -22.15 0.83 -13.23
C ASN A 166 -21.82 1.32 -11.80
N PRO A 167 -22.63 2.23 -11.22
CA PRO A 167 -22.39 2.79 -9.89
C PRO A 167 -22.26 1.75 -8.77
N MET A 168 -22.90 0.59 -8.93
CA MET A 168 -22.87 -0.48 -7.93
C MET A 168 -21.47 -1.09 -7.78
N PHE A 169 -20.77 -1.37 -8.88
CA PHE A 169 -19.41 -1.91 -8.83
C PHE A 169 -18.40 -0.91 -8.28
N ASN A 170 -18.63 0.39 -8.52
CA ASN A 170 -17.78 1.45 -7.99
C ASN A 170 -17.91 1.57 -6.45
N TRP A 171 -19.13 1.53 -5.92
CA TRP A 171 -19.36 1.49 -4.48
C TRP A 171 -18.83 0.23 -3.80
N ILE A 172 -18.98 -0.94 -4.44
CA ILE A 172 -18.40 -2.20 -3.94
C ILE A 172 -16.88 -2.09 -3.89
N GLY A 173 -16.25 -1.54 -4.93
CA GLY A 173 -14.81 -1.29 -4.96
C GLY A 173 -14.34 -0.42 -3.82
N GLU A 174 -15.01 0.72 -3.59
CA GLU A 174 -14.65 1.62 -2.49
C GLU A 174 -14.89 0.99 -1.11
N PHE A 175 -15.97 0.23 -0.93
CA PHE A 175 -16.23 -0.46 0.33
C PHE A 175 -15.13 -1.50 0.63
N VAL A 176 -14.75 -2.31 -0.36
CA VAL A 176 -13.68 -3.31 -0.22
C VAL A 176 -12.34 -2.62 0.07
N ASN A 177 -12.07 -1.47 -0.54
CA ASN A 177 -10.87 -0.66 -0.28
C ASN A 177 -10.83 -0.15 1.17
N ILE A 178 -11.90 0.48 1.62
CA ILE A 178 -12.02 1.03 2.97
C ILE A 178 -11.89 -0.09 4.00
N ALA A 179 -12.58 -1.21 3.80
CA ALA A 179 -12.49 -2.37 4.67
C ALA A 179 -11.06 -2.94 4.71
N GLY A 180 -10.44 -3.15 3.53
CA GLY A 180 -9.07 -3.65 3.42
C GLY A 180 -8.04 -2.78 4.12
N MET A 181 -8.10 -1.45 3.90
CA MET A 181 -7.18 -0.49 4.54
C MET A 181 -7.46 -0.31 6.03
N SER A 182 -8.71 -0.42 6.47
CA SER A 182 -9.06 -0.39 7.89
C SER A 182 -8.48 -1.59 8.63
N LEU A 183 -8.58 -2.79 8.04
CA LEU A 183 -7.99 -4.01 8.58
C LEU A 183 -6.46 -3.91 8.61
N PHE A 184 -5.85 -3.34 7.57
CA PHE A 184 -4.40 -3.09 7.53
C PHE A 184 -3.97 -2.17 8.68
N LEU A 185 -4.60 -1.00 8.82
CA LEU A 185 -4.30 -0.06 9.90
C LEU A 185 -4.52 -0.68 11.29
N CYS A 186 -5.60 -1.45 11.47
CA CYS A 186 -5.88 -2.14 12.72
C CYS A 186 -4.77 -3.14 13.06
N GLY A 187 -4.34 -3.95 12.08
CA GLY A 187 -3.20 -4.86 12.22
C GLY A 187 -1.93 -4.12 12.63
N VAL A 188 -1.60 -3.02 11.94
CA VAL A 188 -0.42 -2.19 12.26
C VAL A 188 -0.49 -1.63 13.68
N LYS A 189 -1.63 -1.03 14.08
CA LYS A 189 -1.78 -0.44 15.42
C LYS A 189 -1.75 -1.48 16.53
N LEU A 190 -2.30 -2.67 16.31
CA LEU A 190 -2.22 -3.77 17.27
C LEU A 190 -0.80 -4.29 17.41
N LEU A 191 -0.05 -4.37 16.31
CA LEU A 191 1.34 -4.82 16.32
C LEU A 191 2.27 -3.78 16.96
N ASN A 192 2.06 -2.50 16.68
CA ASN A 192 2.73 -1.39 17.37
C ASN A 192 2.52 -1.50 18.89
N LYS A 193 1.26 -1.62 19.34
CA LYS A 193 0.92 -1.82 20.76
C LYS A 193 1.51 -3.10 21.37
N ALA A 194 1.79 -4.10 20.55
CA ALA A 194 2.45 -5.34 20.98
C ALA A 194 3.96 -5.20 21.15
N GLY A 195 4.54 -4.01 20.90
CA GLY A 195 5.95 -3.72 21.09
C GLY A 195 6.81 -3.94 19.86
N LEU A 196 6.26 -3.78 18.64
CA LEU A 196 7.01 -3.94 17.40
C LEU A 196 8.28 -3.06 17.36
N GLU A 197 8.21 -1.85 17.88
CA GLU A 197 9.35 -0.90 18.00
C GLU A 197 10.51 -1.45 18.84
N THR A 198 10.27 -2.41 19.73
CA THR A 198 11.30 -3.03 20.58
C THR A 198 11.66 -4.46 20.15
N PHE A 199 10.99 -4.96 19.11
CA PHE A 199 11.17 -6.33 18.64
C PHE A 199 12.43 -6.44 17.78
N GLU A 200 13.21 -7.50 17.99
CA GLU A 200 14.38 -7.83 17.17
C GLU A 200 14.10 -9.12 16.38
N MET A 201 14.37 -9.10 15.07
CA MET A 201 14.33 -10.31 14.25
C MET A 201 15.61 -11.11 14.48
N HIS A 202 15.53 -12.18 15.28
CA HIS A 202 16.60 -13.16 15.44
C HIS A 202 16.74 -14.08 14.23
#